data_AF-A1ZE12-F1
#
_entry.id   AF-A1ZE12-F1
#
_cell.length_a   1.000
_cell.length_b   1.000
_cell.length_c   1.000
_cell.angle_alpha   90.00
_cell.angle_beta   90.00
_cell.angle_gamma   90.00
#
_symmetry.space_group_name_H-M   'P 1'
#
loop_
_entity.id
_entity.type
_entity.pdbx_description
1 polymer ?
#
loop_
_entity_poly.entity_id
_entity_poly.type
_entity_poly.pdbx_seq_one_letter_code
_entity_poly.pdbx_strand_id
1 'polypeptide(L)'
;MCYLTKKQAEKAANYLRTQDDIILFAGCELKDVARRVEVKKVIIAPTEIKDKFQLKIEGFIFATFELKDNKVINYTKTIIKDTFYIDLAYVHVRTGGYQDEQSNEYVWDATCLGVYLGYTVDPCTDPFDYPSQPR
;
A
#
# COMPACT_ATOMS: atom_id res chain seq x y z
N MET A 1 8.29 -4.49 -10.54
CA MET A 1 6.92 -4.92 -10.87
C MET A 1 6.79 -6.41 -10.69
N CYS A 2 6.03 -6.86 -9.69
CA CYS A 2 5.66 -8.27 -9.50
C CYS A 2 4.67 -8.74 -10.58
N TYR A 3 5.07 -9.75 -11.35
CA TYR A 3 4.21 -10.40 -12.34
C TYR A 3 3.44 -11.58 -11.72
N LEU A 4 2.13 -11.48 -11.70
CA LEU A 4 1.25 -12.40 -10.99
C LEU A 4 0.70 -13.47 -11.93
N THR A 5 0.49 -14.68 -11.42
CA THR A 5 -0.45 -15.61 -12.05
C THR A 5 -1.87 -15.04 -11.98
N LYS A 6 -2.77 -15.50 -12.85
CA LYS A 6 -4.18 -15.07 -12.83
C LYS A 6 -4.82 -15.20 -11.44
N LYS A 7 -4.62 -16.34 -10.79
CA LYS A 7 -5.14 -16.62 -9.43
C LYS A 7 -4.58 -15.67 -8.38
N GLN A 8 -3.29 -15.33 -8.45
CA GLN A 8 -2.68 -14.36 -7.53
C GLN A 8 -3.22 -12.94 -7.77
N ALA A 9 -3.40 -12.55 -9.03
CA ALA A 9 -3.96 -11.25 -9.39
C ALA A 9 -5.42 -11.14 -8.93
N GLU A 10 -6.24 -12.18 -9.12
CA GLU A 10 -7.63 -12.22 -8.66
C GLU A 10 -7.73 -12.13 -7.14
N LYS A 11 -6.92 -12.90 -6.40
CA LYS A 11 -6.89 -12.86 -4.94
C LYS A 11 -6.51 -11.47 -4.42
N ALA A 12 -5.44 -10.89 -4.96
CA ALA A 12 -4.99 -9.55 -4.57
C ALA A 12 -6.00 -8.46 -4.95
N ALA A 13 -6.59 -8.54 -6.15
CA ALA A 13 -7.61 -7.57 -6.58
C ALA A 13 -8.88 -7.65 -5.73
N ASN A 14 -9.34 -8.85 -5.38
CA ASN A 14 -10.49 -9.03 -4.50
C ASN A 14 -10.25 -8.43 -3.12
N TYR A 15 -9.06 -8.64 -2.55
CA TYR A 15 -8.70 -8.02 -1.28
C TYR A 15 -8.65 -6.49 -1.38
N LEU A 16 -7.96 -5.95 -2.38
CA LEU A 16 -7.81 -4.50 -2.57
C LEU A 16 -9.15 -3.77 -2.78
N ARG A 17 -10.15 -4.44 -3.37
CA ARG A 17 -11.50 -3.89 -3.54
C ARG A 17 -12.28 -3.76 -2.24
N THR A 18 -11.89 -4.45 -1.17
CA THR A 18 -12.52 -4.32 0.15
C THR A 18 -11.79 -3.33 1.06
N GLN A 19 -10.72 -2.70 0.58
CA GLN A 19 -9.97 -1.72 1.36
C GLN A 19 -10.45 -0.31 1.00
N ASP A 20 -10.63 0.54 2.01
CA ASP A 20 -10.92 1.96 1.80
C ASP A 20 -9.69 2.68 1.24
N ASP A 21 -8.51 2.33 1.77
CA ASP A 21 -7.23 2.89 1.36
C ASP A 21 -6.09 1.87 1.40
N ILE A 22 -5.00 2.23 0.74
CA ILE A 22 -3.71 1.54 0.77
C ILE A 22 -2.59 2.55 0.89
N ILE A 23 -1.41 2.08 1.29
CA ILE A 23 -0.17 2.85 1.19
C ILE A 23 0.67 2.28 0.05
N LEU A 24 1.21 3.18 -0.77
CA LEU A 24 2.14 2.85 -1.86
C LEU A 24 3.48 3.51 -1.62
N PHE A 25 4.53 2.71 -1.48
CA PHE A 25 5.90 3.22 -1.42
C PHE A 25 6.44 3.51 -2.82
N ALA A 26 7.24 4.57 -2.94
CA ALA A 26 7.98 4.86 -4.16
C ALA A 26 9.24 3.98 -4.31
N GLY A 27 9.70 3.30 -3.25
CA GLY A 27 10.84 2.39 -3.28
C GLY A 27 10.97 1.55 -2.01
N CYS A 28 12.10 0.85 -1.84
CA CYS A 28 12.36 -0.07 -0.72
C CYS A 28 12.98 0.62 0.51
N GLU A 29 13.44 1.86 0.40
CA GLU A 29 14.16 2.51 1.49
C GLU A 29 13.20 3.22 2.44
N LEU A 30 13.52 3.19 3.74
CA LEU A 30 12.75 3.89 4.78
C LEU A 30 12.51 5.37 4.44
N LYS A 31 13.47 6.03 3.77
CA LYS A 31 13.37 7.44 3.40
C LYS A 31 12.56 7.70 2.12
N ASP A 32 12.07 6.66 1.45
CA ASP A 32 11.32 6.84 0.22
C ASP A 32 9.94 7.44 0.48
N VAL A 33 9.49 8.25 -0.47
CA VAL A 33 8.16 8.87 -0.41
C VAL A 33 7.08 7.80 -0.54
N ALA A 34 6.19 7.74 0.44
CA ALA A 34 4.99 6.95 0.44
C ALA A 34 3.76 7.79 0.09
N ARG A 35 2.74 7.14 -0.46
CA ARG A 35 1.46 7.74 -0.88
C ARG A 35 0.31 7.01 -0.20
N ARG A 36 -0.58 7.75 0.45
CA ARG A 36 -1.89 7.21 0.86
C ARG A 36 -2.85 7.32 -0.30
N VAL A 37 -3.40 6.18 -0.71
CA VAL A 37 -4.27 6.06 -1.87
C VAL A 37 -5.62 5.52 -1.44
N GLU A 38 -6.68 6.23 -1.76
CA GLU A 38 -8.02 5.67 -1.76
C GLU A 38 -8.30 4.91 -3.04
N VAL A 39 -8.75 3.66 -2.89
CA VAL A 39 -8.98 2.75 -4.00
C VAL A 39 -10.41 2.94 -4.51
N LYS A 40 -10.56 3.40 -5.76
CA LYS A 40 -11.89 3.49 -6.41
C LYS A 40 -12.15 2.30 -7.33
N LYS A 41 -11.11 1.80 -7.99
CA LYS A 41 -11.22 0.66 -8.90
C LYS A 41 -9.92 -0.09 -8.98
N VAL A 42 -10.03 -1.43 -8.98
CA VAL A 42 -8.90 -2.34 -9.17
C VAL A 42 -9.09 -3.11 -10.46
N ILE A 43 -8.14 -2.94 -11.38
CA ILE A 43 -8.15 -3.54 -12.72
C ILE A 43 -7.03 -4.57 -12.79
N ILE A 44 -7.38 -5.77 -13.25
CA ILE A 44 -6.41 -6.80 -13.61
C ILE A 44 -6.10 -6.62 -15.09
N ALA A 45 -4.83 -6.39 -15.43
CA ALA A 45 -4.38 -6.25 -16.81
C ALA A 45 -3.39 -7.36 -17.16
N PRO A 46 -3.42 -7.90 -18.39
CA PRO A 46 -2.34 -8.76 -18.87
C PRO A 46 -1.03 -7.97 -18.95
N THR A 47 0.11 -8.67 -18.85
CA THR A 47 1.42 -8.08 -19.15
C THR A 47 1.94 -8.57 -20.49
N GLU A 48 3.11 -8.09 -20.91
CA GLU A 48 3.80 -8.57 -22.11
C GLU A 48 4.26 -10.03 -21.98
N ILE A 49 4.39 -10.54 -20.75
CA ILE A 49 4.75 -11.92 -20.48
C ILE A 49 3.48 -12.77 -20.53
N LYS A 50 3.51 -13.81 -21.37
CA LYS A 50 2.40 -14.75 -21.51
C LYS A 50 1.95 -15.31 -20.16
N ASP A 51 0.63 -15.33 -19.95
CA ASP A 51 -0.05 -15.84 -18.75
C ASP A 51 0.37 -15.12 -17.44
N LYS A 52 0.89 -13.90 -17.55
CA LYS A 52 1.19 -13.03 -16.42
C LYS A 52 0.29 -11.79 -16.42
N PHE A 53 0.00 -11.33 -15.21
CA PHE A 53 -0.94 -10.26 -14.95
C PHE A 53 -0.32 -9.24 -13.98
N GLN A 54 -0.81 -8.02 -14.07
CA GLN A 54 -0.47 -6.90 -13.19
C GLN A 54 -1.76 -6.24 -12.71
N LEU A 55 -1.64 -5.47 -11.63
CA LEU A 55 -2.75 -4.73 -11.06
C LEU A 55 -2.57 -3.24 -11.32
N LYS A 56 -3.66 -2.60 -11.72
CA LYS A 56 -3.78 -1.15 -11.88
C LYS A 56 -4.84 -0.65 -10.91
N ILE A 57 -4.55 0.44 -10.21
CA ILE A 57 -5.49 1.10 -9.32
C ILE A 57 -5.85 2.45 -9.93
N GLU A 58 -7.15 2.71 -10.05
CA GLU A 58 -7.70 4.05 -10.26
C GLU A 58 -8.19 4.55 -8.91
N GLY A 59 -7.76 5.74 -8.51
CA GLY A 59 -8.04 6.24 -7.16
C GLY A 59 -7.66 7.69 -6.95
N PHE A 60 -7.63 8.08 -5.68
CA PHE A 60 -7.15 9.38 -5.24
C PHE A 60 -5.95 9.18 -4.34
N ILE A 61 -4.82 9.78 -4.70
CA ILE A 61 -3.76 10.05 -3.73
C ILE A 61 -4.36 11.12 -2.81
N PHE A 62 -4.36 10.87 -1.50
CA PHE A 62 -4.85 11.82 -0.50
C PHE A 62 -3.71 12.54 0.22
N ALA A 63 -2.56 11.87 0.33
CA ALA A 63 -1.39 12.42 0.97
C ALA A 63 -0.12 11.72 0.49
N THR A 64 0.98 12.45 0.61
CA THR A 64 2.36 11.98 0.45
C THR A 64 3.10 12.16 1.77
N PHE A 65 4.00 11.25 2.10
CA PHE A 65 4.79 11.32 3.33
C PHE A 65 6.06 10.49 3.21
N GLU A 66 6.97 10.56 4.18
CA GLU A 66 8.19 9.75 4.26
C GLU A 66 8.19 8.96 5.57
N LEU A 67 9.00 7.90 5.67
CA LEU A 67 9.25 7.21 6.93
C LEU A 67 10.66 7.51 7.46
N LYS A 68 10.78 7.59 8.78
CA LYS A 68 12.07 7.68 9.46
C LYS A 68 11.95 7.06 10.84
N ASP A 69 12.82 6.10 11.14
CA ASP A 69 12.82 5.37 12.41
C ASP A 69 11.42 4.81 12.73
N ASN A 70 10.83 4.17 11.73
CA ASN A 70 9.46 3.66 11.71
C ASN A 70 8.35 4.71 11.83
N LYS A 71 8.62 6.02 11.90
CA LYS A 71 7.58 7.04 12.03
C LYS A 71 7.34 7.81 10.76
N VAL A 72 6.10 8.24 10.52
CA VAL A 72 5.82 9.18 9.42
C VAL A 72 6.38 10.56 9.70
N ILE A 73 7.07 11.12 8.71
CA ILE A 73 7.49 12.52 8.66
C ILE A 73 7.00 13.17 7.35
N ASN A 74 7.03 14.50 7.30
CA ASN A 74 6.75 15.28 6.09
C ASN A 74 5.37 15.02 5.45
N TYR A 75 4.35 14.72 6.26
CA TYR A 75 3.00 14.46 5.78
C TYR A 75 2.40 15.68 5.08
N THR A 76 2.08 15.51 3.79
CA THR A 76 1.50 16.54 2.95
C THR A 76 0.22 16.04 2.33
N LYS A 77 -0.90 16.72 2.62
CA LYS A 77 -2.20 16.41 2.00
C LYS A 77 -2.20 16.88 0.55
N THR A 78 -2.37 15.94 -0.38
CA THR A 78 -2.32 16.15 -1.82
C THR A 78 -3.47 15.36 -2.42
N ILE A 79 -4.62 16.00 -2.71
CA ILE A 79 -5.76 15.30 -3.31
C ILE A 79 -5.59 15.29 -4.81
N ILE A 80 -5.12 14.17 -5.36
CA ILE A 80 -4.84 14.02 -6.79
C ILE A 80 -5.51 12.74 -7.29
N LYS A 81 -6.36 12.87 -8.31
CA LYS A 81 -6.88 11.71 -9.03
C LYS A 81 -5.78 11.15 -9.91
N ASP A 82 -5.51 9.86 -9.80
CA ASP A 82 -4.46 9.22 -10.59
C ASP A 82 -4.81 7.77 -10.93
N THR A 83 -4.03 7.18 -11.83
CA THR A 83 -4.09 5.77 -12.18
C THR A 83 -2.70 5.20 -12.38
N PHE A 84 -2.32 4.24 -11.54
CA PHE A 84 -0.97 3.67 -11.55
C PHE A 84 -1.01 2.14 -11.44
N TYR A 85 0.04 1.53 -11.95
CA TYR A 85 0.33 0.12 -11.71
C TYR A 85 0.92 -0.04 -10.32
N ILE A 86 0.52 -1.10 -9.65
CA ILE A 86 1.05 -1.42 -8.32
C ILE A 86 1.95 -2.64 -8.39
N ASP A 87 2.98 -2.62 -7.56
CA ASP A 87 3.78 -3.77 -7.23
C ASP A 87 3.34 -4.25 -5.84
N LEU A 88 3.05 -5.54 -5.67
CA LEU A 88 2.59 -6.07 -4.39
C LEU A 88 3.64 -5.90 -3.27
N ALA A 89 4.92 -5.82 -3.66
CA ALA A 89 6.04 -5.54 -2.74
C ALA A 89 6.05 -4.11 -2.19
N TYR A 90 5.40 -3.16 -2.88
CA TYR A 90 5.36 -1.75 -2.47
C TYR A 90 3.99 -1.30 -1.96
N VAL A 91 3.02 -2.22 -1.93
CA VAL A 91 1.67 -1.95 -1.43
C VAL A 91 1.60 -2.43 0.01
N HIS A 92 1.27 -1.53 0.93
CA HIS A 92 0.98 -1.88 2.31
C HIS A 92 -0.50 -1.69 2.61
N VAL A 93 -1.04 -2.57 3.43
CA VAL A 93 -2.46 -2.61 3.81
C VAL A 93 -2.59 -2.61 5.32
N ARG A 94 -3.64 -1.97 5.84
CA ARG A 94 -3.85 -1.85 7.28
C ARG A 94 -4.15 -3.23 7.86
N THR A 95 -3.43 -3.61 8.91
CA THR A 95 -3.61 -4.88 9.62
C THR A 95 -4.00 -4.68 11.08
N GLY A 96 -3.85 -3.47 11.61
CA GLY A 96 -4.12 -3.15 13.01
C GLY A 96 -3.87 -1.68 13.35
N GLY A 97 -3.31 -1.47 14.52
CA GLY A 97 -2.98 -0.16 15.07
C GLY A 97 -3.22 -0.07 16.57
N TYR A 98 -2.62 0.94 17.18
CA TYR A 98 -2.65 1.19 18.62
C TYR A 98 -2.90 2.68 18.91
N GLN A 99 -3.37 2.95 20.13
CA GLN A 99 -3.47 4.32 20.63
C GLN A 99 -2.13 4.72 21.24
N ASP A 100 -1.49 5.76 20.72
CA ASP A 100 -0.28 6.32 21.33
C ASP A 100 -0.65 7.13 22.58
N GLU A 101 -0.11 6.74 23.73
CA GLU A 101 -0.49 7.31 25.03
C GLU A 101 0.00 8.75 25.21
N GLN A 102 1.07 9.14 24.51
CA GLN A 102 1.66 10.48 24.65
C GLN A 102 0.90 11.53 23.85
N SER A 103 0.53 11.20 22.60
CA SER A 103 -0.18 12.09 21.69
C SER A 103 -1.71 11.94 21.78
N ASN A 104 -2.21 10.85 22.38
CA ASN A 104 -3.61 10.44 22.34
C ASN A 104 -4.14 10.31 20.90
N GLU A 105 -3.31 9.82 20.00
CA GLU A 105 -3.65 9.60 18.62
C GLU A 105 -3.59 8.11 18.24
N TYR A 106 -4.41 7.67 17.29
CA TYR A 106 -4.43 6.28 16.85
C TYR A 106 -3.44 6.07 15.69
N VAL A 107 -2.36 5.33 15.96
CA VAL A 107 -1.34 4.91 14.99
C VAL A 107 -1.78 3.62 14.31
N TRP A 108 -1.62 3.53 12.99
CA TRP A 108 -1.99 2.31 12.24
C TRP A 108 -0.81 1.36 12.08
N ASP A 109 -1.10 0.07 12.12
CA ASP A 109 -0.18 -0.97 11.65
C ASP A 109 -0.50 -1.28 10.19
N ALA A 110 0.54 -1.37 9.35
CA ALA A 110 0.40 -1.85 7.98
C ALA A 110 1.46 -2.89 7.63
N THR A 111 1.11 -3.80 6.73
CA THR A 111 1.95 -4.92 6.28
C THR A 111 1.98 -4.96 4.77
N CYS A 112 3.09 -5.40 4.18
CA CYS A 112 3.20 -5.57 2.73
C CYS A 112 2.14 -6.56 2.23
N LEU A 113 1.43 -6.21 1.16
CA LEU A 113 0.30 -6.97 0.65
C LEU A 113 0.71 -8.35 0.14
N GLY A 114 1.91 -8.47 -0.44
CA GLY A 114 2.49 -9.76 -0.84
C GLY A 114 2.60 -10.72 0.35
N VAL A 115 3.21 -10.27 1.44
CA VAL A 115 3.36 -11.02 2.70
C VAL A 115 2.00 -11.37 3.30
N TYR A 116 1.10 -10.38 3.42
CA TYR A 116 -0.24 -10.58 3.97
C TYR A 116 -1.04 -11.66 3.20
N LEU A 117 -0.89 -11.71 1.88
CA LEU A 117 -1.54 -12.71 1.03
C LEU A 117 -0.80 -14.06 0.96
N GLY A 118 0.36 -14.18 1.64
CA GLY A 118 1.19 -15.39 1.70
C GLY A 118 1.96 -15.67 0.41
N TYR A 119 2.39 -14.64 -0.31
CA TYR A 119 3.20 -14.78 -1.51
C TYR A 119 4.69 -14.84 -1.16
N THR A 120 5.41 -15.79 -1.77
CA THR A 120 6.80 -16.12 -1.46
C THR A 120 7.83 -15.06 -1.88
N VAL A 121 7.39 -13.96 -2.46
CA VAL A 121 8.25 -12.92 -3.04
C VAL A 121 7.99 -11.64 -2.28
N ASP A 122 8.79 -11.33 -1.27
CA ASP A 122 8.88 -9.94 -0.82
C ASP A 122 10.19 -9.63 -0.07
N PRO A 123 11.00 -8.66 -0.53
CA PRO A 123 12.14 -8.10 0.22
C PRO A 123 11.71 -7.04 1.26
N CYS A 124 10.42 -6.87 1.50
CA CYS A 124 9.88 -5.92 2.47
C CYS A 124 10.41 -6.14 3.90
N THR A 125 10.78 -5.06 4.57
CA THR A 125 10.96 -5.03 6.02
C THR A 125 9.66 -4.54 6.67
N ASP A 126 8.84 -5.45 7.19
CA ASP A 126 7.71 -5.14 8.08
C ASP A 126 8.23 -4.78 9.51
N PRO A 127 7.53 -3.99 10.35
CA PRO A 127 6.48 -2.97 10.14
C PRO A 127 6.92 -1.51 10.51
N PHE A 128 6.04 -0.51 10.26
CA PHE A 128 6.22 0.92 10.57
C PHE A 128 4.99 1.57 11.24
N ASP A 129 5.19 2.63 12.03
CA ASP A 129 4.19 3.51 12.67
C ASP A 129 3.67 4.58 11.67
N TYR A 130 2.41 4.43 11.23
CA TYR A 130 1.76 5.32 10.26
C TYR A 130 1.14 6.58 10.89
N PRO A 131 0.75 7.62 10.10
CA PRO A 131 0.22 8.86 10.65
C PRO A 131 -1.08 8.58 11.39
N SER A 132 -1.23 9.29 12.49
CA SER A 132 -2.45 9.30 13.26
C SER A 132 -3.66 9.72 12.43
N GLN A 133 -4.78 9.02 12.60
CA GLN A 133 -6.07 9.50 12.10
C GLN A 133 -7.18 9.35 13.12
N PRO A 134 -8.20 10.21 13.05
CA PRO A 134 -9.44 9.98 13.77
C PRO A 134 -10.01 8.62 13.36
N ARG A 135 -10.38 7.80 14.34
CA ARG A 135 -11.18 6.60 14.10
C ARG A 135 -12.58 6.98 13.61
#